data_AF-A0A067LY27-F1
#
_entry.id   AF-A0A067LY27-F1
#
_cell.length_a   1.000
_cell.length_b   1.000
_cell.length_c   1.000
_cell.angle_alpha   90.00
_cell.angle_beta   90.00
_cell.angle_gamma   90.00
#
_symmetry.space_group_name_H-M   'P 1'
#
loop_
_entity.id
_entity.type
_entity.pdbx_description
1 polymer ?
#
loop_
_entity_poly.entity_id
_entity_poly.type
_entity_poly.pdbx_seq_one_letter_code
_entity_poly.pdbx_strand_id
1 'polypeptide(L)'
;MGAGKYYTIRNGISYDPGSSARILAFIGLAVSALVGTVLIVGGVLLARRGDNTHVNTTSLVRSLAGLALNLLVTICTESIGFVHSTTLKWSLQDQGNLDFNANVRVFRFARGFFSPNGPIANILMGILLIISYASSSIALLGNLNQGALLSPAVETTRVSSFGLIVLGSVLVAQFLLAALGALTTHVPTWSTSPLDVAAAAQSEAIGAVQHQHGRCMRSVGDDSLDGPTQPRLSQPSAWRCIPHVRHIVYLTWALVPLGLLWGGISLGVYIHQRSASGSDRSINWSLVPSSSPTHTSPFLTLNLGWTPAAEAPLLGLVWALFLISLSQGLLTLGLHAAELVINLYLDECLWKLSTTTSGTSSDVGSGGRNPLKSVLGSWPSLGLLIFKPLIHWLFGLGLTISTTIGLQIHPVQILYTTASIVVFAGFTTLVATRGWSGKRGGMQPVAYGHIQTLVNLIDEWNAGTMWWGHKWEGEGGVCHAGTSGEILPGVRVGAWYAGKEKGKKGDLMVRKRSHQ
;
A
#
# COMPACT_ATOMS: atom_id res chain seq x y z
N MET A 1 -20.09 16.49 24.24
CA MET A 1 -21.17 15.58 23.80
C MET A 1 -20.52 14.27 23.37
N GLY A 2 -20.56 13.25 24.24
CA GLY A 2 -20.00 11.94 23.92
C GLY A 2 -20.93 11.21 22.96
N ALA A 3 -20.51 11.04 21.71
CA ALA A 3 -21.19 10.14 20.79
C ALA A 3 -21.13 8.73 21.39
N GLY A 4 -22.28 8.17 21.76
CA GLY A 4 -22.38 6.75 22.12
C GLY A 4 -21.82 5.92 20.97
N LYS A 5 -20.84 5.07 21.26
CA LYS A 5 -20.19 4.22 20.26
C LYS A 5 -21.13 3.10 19.88
N TYR A 6 -21.47 3.00 18.60
CA TYR A 6 -22.34 1.96 18.07
C TYR A 6 -21.48 0.78 17.62
N TYR A 7 -21.46 -0.29 18.42
CA TYR A 7 -20.98 -1.58 17.96
C TYR A 7 -22.08 -2.30 17.20
N THR A 8 -21.70 -3.00 16.13
CA THR A 8 -22.62 -3.93 15.48
C THR A 8 -22.51 -5.27 16.20
N ILE A 9 -23.62 -5.75 16.75
CA ILE A 9 -23.71 -7.08 17.36
C ILE A 9 -24.48 -7.98 16.39
N ARG A 10 -23.82 -9.02 15.89
CA ARG A 10 -24.45 -10.02 15.03
C ARG A 10 -24.01 -11.42 15.49
N ASN A 11 -24.97 -12.32 15.69
CA ASN A 11 -24.72 -13.68 16.21
C ASN A 11 -23.93 -13.70 17.54
N GLY A 12 -24.11 -12.70 18.39
CA GLY A 12 -23.40 -12.57 19.68
C GLY A 12 -21.95 -12.10 19.56
N ILE A 13 -21.47 -11.77 18.35
CA ILE A 13 -20.14 -11.22 18.09
C ILE A 13 -20.28 -9.71 17.89
N SER A 14 -19.47 -8.94 18.60
CA SER A 14 -19.43 -7.48 18.52
C SER A 14 -18.20 -7.01 17.76
N TYR A 15 -18.36 -6.09 16.83
CA TYR A 15 -17.25 -5.46 16.08
C TYR A 15 -17.54 -3.99 15.77
N ASP A 16 -16.49 -3.19 15.54
CA ASP A 16 -16.65 -1.80 15.09
C ASP A 16 -17.02 -1.73 13.60
N PRO A 17 -18.12 -1.07 13.21
CA PRO A 17 -18.44 -0.83 11.81
C PRO A 17 -17.44 0.10 11.08
N GLY A 18 -16.60 0.84 11.81
CA GLY A 18 -15.56 1.70 11.22
C GLY A 18 -16.12 2.99 10.64
N SER A 19 -17.13 3.60 11.28
CA SER A 19 -17.84 4.78 10.76
C SER A 19 -16.91 5.95 10.40
N SER A 20 -15.89 6.22 11.22
CA SER A 20 -14.90 7.28 10.96
C SER A 20 -14.03 6.98 9.74
N ALA A 21 -13.57 5.74 9.59
CA ALA A 21 -12.80 5.31 8.43
C ALA A 21 -13.66 5.38 7.16
N ARG A 22 -14.93 4.98 7.24
CA ARG A 22 -15.91 5.11 6.16
C ARG A 22 -16.09 6.57 5.73
N ILE A 23 -16.34 7.48 6.67
CA ILE A 23 -16.49 8.92 6.36
C ILE A 23 -15.22 9.47 5.70
N LEU A 24 -14.05 9.21 6.29
CA LEU A 24 -12.78 9.68 5.73
C LEU A 24 -12.52 9.13 4.33
N ALA A 25 -12.87 7.86 4.08
CA ALA A 25 -12.74 7.22 2.79
C ALA A 25 -13.62 7.89 1.73
N PHE A 26 -14.89 8.17 2.05
CA PHE A 26 -15.79 8.87 1.12
C PHE A 26 -15.40 10.34 0.89
N ILE A 27 -14.87 11.03 1.91
CA ILE A 27 -14.29 12.37 1.75
C ILE A 27 -13.10 12.30 0.79
N GLY A 28 -12.15 11.38 1.02
CA GLY A 28 -10.99 11.19 0.14
C GLY A 28 -11.42 10.85 -1.29
N LEU A 29 -12.41 9.99 -1.46
CA LEU A 29 -12.98 9.63 -2.75
C LEU A 29 -13.60 10.84 -3.47
N ALA A 30 -14.35 11.68 -2.77
CA ALA A 30 -14.92 12.92 -3.31
C ALA A 30 -13.85 13.95 -3.69
N VAL A 31 -12.81 14.10 -2.86
CA VAL A 31 -11.66 14.96 -3.16
C VAL A 31 -10.94 14.48 -4.42
N SER A 32 -10.70 13.16 -4.56
CA SER A 32 -10.08 12.60 -5.77
C SER A 32 -10.91 12.87 -7.03
N ALA A 33 -12.24 12.77 -6.95
CA ALA A 33 -13.13 13.10 -8.06
C ALA A 33 -13.06 14.59 -8.43
N LEU A 34 -13.07 15.47 -7.43
CA LEU A 34 -12.94 16.92 -7.63
C LEU A 34 -11.60 17.27 -8.28
N VAL A 35 -10.49 16.75 -7.75
CA VAL A 35 -9.14 16.94 -8.30
C VAL A 35 -9.09 16.45 -9.74
N GLY A 36 -9.58 15.23 -10.01
CA GLY A 36 -9.63 14.69 -11.37
C GLY A 36 -10.42 15.59 -12.34
N THR A 37 -11.58 16.08 -11.92
CA THR A 37 -12.42 16.99 -12.71
C THR A 37 -11.74 18.32 -12.97
N VAL A 38 -11.10 18.92 -11.95
CA VAL A 38 -10.36 20.18 -12.08
C VAL A 38 -9.19 20.02 -13.06
N LEU A 39 -8.47 18.90 -13.02
CA LEU A 39 -7.37 18.61 -13.95
C LEU A 39 -7.86 18.46 -15.39
N ILE A 40 -9.00 17.80 -15.62
CA ILE A 40 -9.62 17.69 -16.96
C ILE A 40 -10.01 19.08 -17.46
N VAL A 41 -10.77 19.84 -16.67
CA VAL A 41 -11.26 21.18 -17.07
C VAL A 41 -10.07 22.11 -17.32
N GLY A 42 -9.11 22.15 -16.40
CA GLY A 42 -7.89 22.95 -16.54
C GLY A 42 -7.09 22.56 -17.79
N GLY A 43 -6.92 21.27 -18.04
CA GLY A 43 -6.24 20.77 -19.24
C GLY A 43 -6.97 21.12 -20.55
N VAL A 44 -8.30 21.02 -20.58
CA VAL A 44 -9.12 21.42 -21.75
C VAL A 44 -9.05 22.92 -21.99
N LEU A 45 -9.10 23.74 -20.93
CA LEU A 45 -8.97 25.19 -21.04
C LEU A 45 -7.58 25.59 -21.56
N LEU A 46 -6.53 24.93 -21.09
CA LEU A 46 -5.16 25.11 -21.60
C LEU A 46 -5.06 24.70 -23.07
N ALA A 47 -5.62 23.55 -23.45
CA ALA A 47 -5.63 23.09 -24.85
C ALA A 47 -6.36 24.07 -25.79
N ARG A 48 -7.49 24.63 -25.35
CA ARG A 48 -8.26 25.61 -26.14
C ARG A 48 -7.55 26.95 -26.33
N ARG A 49 -6.72 27.36 -25.36
CA ARG A 49 -6.02 28.63 -25.47
C ARG A 49 -4.94 28.62 -26.55
N GLY A 50 -4.44 27.46 -26.99
CA GLY A 50 -3.35 27.33 -27.98
C GLY A 50 -2.00 27.82 -27.44
N ASP A 51 -2.02 28.90 -26.66
CA ASP A 51 -0.93 29.40 -25.85
C ASP A 51 -0.82 28.56 -24.58
N ASN A 52 -0.10 27.46 -24.71
CA ASN A 52 0.42 26.75 -23.55
C ASN A 52 1.14 27.75 -22.64
N THR A 53 0.63 27.97 -21.44
CA THR A 53 1.13 28.99 -20.51
C THR A 53 2.59 28.74 -20.19
N HIS A 54 3.46 29.61 -20.70
CA HIS A 54 4.86 29.66 -20.35
C HIS A 54 4.98 30.24 -18.96
N VAL A 55 5.45 29.44 -18.01
CA VAL A 55 5.81 29.95 -16.69
C VAL A 55 7.32 29.96 -16.62
N ASN A 56 7.89 31.16 -16.56
CA ASN A 56 9.31 31.34 -16.29
C ASN A 56 9.57 30.88 -14.86
N THR A 57 10.21 29.72 -14.69
CA THR A 57 10.48 29.14 -13.38
C THR A 57 11.87 28.54 -13.34
N THR A 58 12.45 28.45 -12.15
CA THR A 58 13.72 27.76 -11.97
C THR A 58 13.51 26.24 -12.03
N SER A 59 14.57 25.50 -12.37
CA SER A 59 14.58 24.03 -12.36
C SER A 59 14.15 23.46 -11.01
N LEU A 60 14.51 24.13 -9.92
CA LEU A 60 14.10 23.79 -8.56
C LEU A 60 12.59 23.94 -8.35
N VAL A 61 11.99 25.05 -8.77
CA VAL A 61 10.54 25.26 -8.63
C VAL A 61 9.75 24.23 -9.44
N ARG A 62 10.18 23.95 -10.68
CA ARG A 62 9.58 22.87 -11.51
C ARG A 62 9.68 21.52 -10.81
N SER A 63 10.84 21.20 -10.25
CA SER A 63 11.07 19.95 -9.53
C SER A 63 10.17 19.82 -8.30
N LEU A 64 10.06 20.88 -7.49
CA LEU A 64 9.18 20.92 -6.32
C LEU A 64 7.69 20.84 -6.70
N ALA A 65 7.28 21.47 -7.81
CA ALA A 65 5.94 21.32 -8.34
C ALA A 65 5.66 19.86 -8.76
N GLY A 66 6.64 19.18 -9.35
CA GLY A 66 6.55 17.76 -9.67
C GLY A 66 6.41 16.88 -8.42
N LEU A 67 7.12 17.21 -7.33
CA LEU A 67 6.97 16.52 -6.04
C LEU A 67 5.57 16.75 -5.44
N ALA A 68 5.10 17.99 -5.46
CA ALA A 68 3.76 18.34 -4.97
C ALA A 68 2.65 17.62 -5.76
N LEU A 69 2.80 17.52 -7.08
CA LEU A 69 1.86 16.79 -7.92
C LEU A 69 1.89 15.28 -7.62
N ASN A 70 3.08 14.67 -7.44
CA ASN A 70 3.18 13.26 -7.06
C ASN A 70 2.58 13.01 -5.66
N LEU A 71 2.77 13.91 -4.71
CA LEU A 71 2.12 13.84 -3.40
C LEU A 71 0.59 13.89 -3.52
N LEU A 72 0.06 14.81 -4.34
CA LEU A 72 -1.38 14.90 -4.61
C LEU A 72 -1.92 13.61 -5.24
N VAL A 73 -1.22 13.06 -6.23
CA VAL A 73 -1.57 11.79 -6.88
C VAL A 73 -1.54 10.65 -5.86
N THR A 74 -0.52 10.57 -5.00
CA THR A 74 -0.47 9.58 -3.93
C THR A 74 -1.67 9.72 -3.00
N ILE A 75 -1.99 10.91 -2.49
CA ILE A 75 -3.15 11.09 -1.60
C ILE A 75 -4.46 10.65 -2.26
N CYS A 76 -4.66 11.02 -3.53
CA CYS A 76 -5.87 10.65 -4.27
C CYS A 76 -5.96 9.13 -4.49
N THR A 77 -4.86 8.53 -4.93
CA THR A 77 -4.80 7.10 -5.28
C THR A 77 -4.82 6.18 -4.06
N GLU A 78 -4.26 6.61 -2.91
CA GLU A 78 -4.41 5.90 -1.63
C GLU A 78 -5.86 5.94 -1.14
N SER A 79 -6.54 7.09 -1.26
CA SER A 79 -7.95 7.22 -0.86
C SER A 79 -8.86 6.34 -1.71
N ILE A 80 -8.68 6.36 -3.03
CA ILE A 80 -9.43 5.49 -3.96
C ILE A 80 -9.07 4.02 -3.71
N GLY A 81 -7.78 3.73 -3.55
CA GLY A 81 -7.25 2.40 -3.30
C GLY A 81 -7.79 1.79 -2.01
N PHE A 82 -8.00 2.60 -0.97
CA PHE A 82 -8.60 2.17 0.30
C PHE A 82 -10.05 1.71 0.12
N VAL A 83 -10.88 2.51 -0.55
CA VAL A 83 -12.28 2.14 -0.84
C VAL A 83 -12.33 0.86 -1.66
N HIS A 84 -11.59 0.82 -2.78
CA HIS A 84 -11.52 -0.33 -3.67
C HIS A 84 -11.01 -1.59 -2.96
N SER A 85 -9.97 -1.48 -2.12
CA SER A 85 -9.45 -2.61 -1.38
C SER A 85 -10.43 -3.13 -0.33
N THR A 86 -11.21 -2.24 0.29
CA THR A 86 -12.23 -2.62 1.27
C THR A 86 -13.39 -3.36 0.59
N THR A 87 -13.85 -2.88 -0.56
CA THR A 87 -14.93 -3.53 -1.32
C THR A 87 -14.46 -4.87 -1.90
N LEU A 88 -13.23 -4.93 -2.44
CA LEU A 88 -12.64 -6.18 -2.90
C LEU A 88 -12.49 -7.20 -1.77
N LYS A 89 -12.06 -6.77 -0.58
CA LYS A 89 -11.93 -7.64 0.61
C LYS A 89 -13.26 -8.33 0.92
N TRP A 90 -14.35 -7.58 1.02
CA TRP A 90 -15.66 -8.16 1.35
C TRP A 90 -16.25 -8.98 0.21
N SER A 91 -15.99 -8.60 -1.04
CA SER A 91 -16.34 -9.44 -2.19
C SER A 91 -15.58 -10.78 -2.22
N LEU A 92 -14.35 -10.83 -1.71
CA LEU A 92 -13.59 -12.08 -1.55
C LEU A 92 -14.12 -12.91 -0.37
N GLN A 93 -14.54 -12.25 0.72
CA GLN A 93 -15.14 -12.92 1.88
C GLN A 93 -16.44 -13.64 1.49
N ASP A 94 -17.31 -12.96 0.75
CA ASP A 94 -18.59 -13.53 0.28
C ASP A 94 -18.37 -14.80 -0.57
N GLN A 95 -17.18 -14.96 -1.14
CA GLN A 95 -16.79 -16.10 -1.96
C GLN A 95 -15.95 -17.15 -1.21
N GLY A 96 -15.67 -16.92 0.08
CA GLY A 96 -14.84 -17.81 0.90
C GLY A 96 -13.37 -17.87 0.48
N ASN A 97 -12.84 -16.82 -0.17
CA ASN A 97 -11.47 -16.75 -0.69
C ASN A 97 -10.64 -15.66 0.00
N LEU A 98 -11.07 -15.21 1.18
CA LEU A 98 -10.39 -14.19 1.98
C LEU A 98 -9.52 -14.85 3.05
N ASP A 99 -8.22 -15.02 2.76
CA ASP A 99 -7.29 -15.61 3.72
C ASP A 99 -6.73 -14.58 4.71
N PHE A 100 -6.29 -13.41 4.21
CA PHE A 100 -5.64 -12.36 5.00
C PHE A 100 -6.43 -11.04 4.98
N ASN A 101 -6.38 -10.30 6.09
CA ASN A 101 -6.93 -8.95 6.20
C ASN A 101 -6.29 -8.00 5.18
N ALA A 102 -4.96 -8.01 5.11
CA ALA A 102 -4.19 -7.35 4.06
C ALA A 102 -4.05 -8.32 2.87
N ASN A 103 -5.05 -8.37 1.98
CA ASN A 103 -4.97 -9.18 0.76
C ASN A 103 -4.38 -8.37 -0.41
N VAL A 104 -3.57 -9.03 -1.23
CA VAL A 104 -2.98 -8.39 -2.41
C VAL A 104 -4.04 -8.24 -3.49
N ARG A 105 -4.52 -7.01 -3.69
CA ARG A 105 -5.41 -6.65 -4.81
C ARG A 105 -4.88 -7.05 -6.21
N VAL A 106 -3.57 -7.27 -6.34
CA VAL A 106 -2.89 -7.65 -7.58
C VAL A 106 -2.94 -9.16 -7.87
N PHE A 107 -3.05 -10.03 -6.85
CA PHE A 107 -2.94 -11.49 -7.03
C PHE A 107 -4.21 -12.27 -6.66
N ARG A 108 -5.23 -11.61 -6.09
CA ARG A 108 -6.52 -12.23 -5.76
C ARG A 108 -7.65 -11.44 -6.42
N PHE A 109 -8.61 -12.17 -6.97
CA PHE A 109 -9.74 -11.62 -7.70
C PHE A 109 -11.04 -12.25 -7.21
N ALA A 110 -12.10 -11.45 -7.16
CA ALA A 110 -13.44 -12.00 -6.99
C ALA A 110 -13.85 -12.75 -8.28
N ARG A 111 -14.63 -13.83 -8.13
CA ARG A 111 -15.28 -14.54 -9.23
C ARG A 111 -16.19 -13.59 -10.02
N GLY A 112 -16.23 -13.79 -11.32
CA GLY A 112 -16.94 -12.94 -12.27
C GLY A 112 -15.98 -12.01 -13.00
N PHE A 113 -15.74 -12.28 -14.28
CA PHE A 113 -14.74 -11.58 -15.08
C PHE A 113 -14.98 -10.06 -15.16
N PHE A 114 -16.25 -9.67 -15.26
CA PHE A 114 -16.71 -8.27 -15.38
C PHE A 114 -17.31 -7.70 -14.09
N SER A 115 -17.20 -8.39 -12.94
CA SER A 115 -17.69 -7.82 -11.69
C SER A 115 -16.84 -6.59 -11.29
N PRO A 116 -17.39 -5.61 -10.56
CA PRO A 116 -16.65 -4.41 -10.13
C PRO A 116 -15.39 -4.70 -9.30
N ASN A 117 -15.32 -5.87 -8.66
CA ASN A 117 -14.16 -6.36 -7.91
C ASN A 117 -13.49 -7.59 -8.59
N GLY A 118 -13.83 -7.83 -9.85
CA GLY A 118 -13.33 -8.94 -10.66
C GLY A 118 -11.91 -8.69 -11.20
N PRO A 119 -11.35 -9.65 -11.95
CA PRO A 119 -10.00 -9.57 -12.48
C PRO A 119 -9.78 -8.39 -13.41
N ILE A 120 -10.74 -8.08 -14.30
CA ILE A 120 -10.60 -6.93 -15.20
C ILE A 120 -10.56 -5.62 -14.40
N ALA A 121 -11.49 -5.43 -13.47
CA ALA A 121 -11.56 -4.19 -12.71
C ALA A 121 -10.29 -3.98 -11.86
N ASN A 122 -9.75 -5.04 -11.27
CA ASN A 122 -8.48 -4.97 -10.52
C ASN A 122 -7.27 -4.69 -11.42
N ILE A 123 -7.17 -5.35 -12.58
CA ILE A 123 -6.10 -5.08 -13.56
C ILE A 123 -6.20 -3.65 -14.07
N LEU A 124 -7.41 -3.21 -14.42
CA LEU A 124 -7.68 -1.87 -14.90
C LEU A 124 -7.33 -0.82 -13.83
N MET A 125 -7.71 -1.04 -12.57
CA MET A 125 -7.31 -0.18 -11.45
C MET A 125 -5.79 -0.08 -11.34
N GLY A 126 -5.07 -1.20 -11.49
CA GLY A 126 -3.61 -1.22 -11.52
C GLY A 126 -3.01 -0.44 -12.70
N ILE A 127 -3.55 -0.61 -13.91
CA ILE A 127 -3.11 0.14 -15.11
C ILE A 127 -3.36 1.64 -14.93
N LEU A 128 -4.56 2.03 -14.47
CA LEU A 128 -4.89 3.42 -14.22
C LEU A 128 -3.98 4.05 -13.16
N LEU A 129 -3.58 3.29 -12.15
CA LEU A 129 -2.63 3.72 -11.12
C LEU A 129 -1.25 4.02 -11.72
N ILE A 130 -0.75 3.14 -12.58
CA ILE A 130 0.52 3.34 -13.29
C ILE A 130 0.45 4.58 -14.19
N ILE A 131 -0.63 4.71 -14.97
CA ILE A 131 -0.84 5.86 -15.85
C ILE A 131 -0.98 7.16 -15.04
N SER A 132 -1.55 7.13 -13.83
CA SER A 132 -1.66 8.33 -12.99
C SER A 132 -0.28 8.90 -12.60
N TYR A 133 0.67 8.06 -12.21
CA TYR A 133 2.01 8.54 -11.91
C TYR A 133 2.87 8.82 -13.17
N ALA A 134 2.61 8.13 -14.28
CA ALA A 134 3.25 8.46 -15.55
C ALA A 134 2.77 9.81 -16.12
N SER A 135 1.46 10.06 -16.04
CA SER A 135 0.85 11.31 -16.48
C SER A 135 1.23 12.51 -15.61
N SER A 136 1.47 12.32 -14.31
CA SER A 136 2.02 13.37 -13.44
C SER A 136 3.43 13.81 -13.88
N SER A 137 4.25 12.87 -14.36
CA SER A 137 5.62 13.14 -14.83
C SER A 137 5.65 13.95 -16.13
N ILE A 138 4.63 13.79 -16.99
CA ILE A 138 4.52 14.55 -18.25
C ILE A 138 3.66 15.82 -18.12
N ALA A 139 3.04 16.06 -16.96
CA ALA A 139 2.24 17.26 -16.71
C ALA A 139 3.09 18.55 -16.71
N LEU A 140 4.38 18.43 -16.36
CA LEU A 140 5.34 19.53 -16.34
C LEU A 140 6.46 19.26 -17.35
N LEU A 141 6.37 19.89 -18.52
CA LEU A 141 7.36 19.76 -19.59
C LEU A 141 8.48 20.79 -19.41
N GLY A 142 9.71 20.36 -19.70
CA GLY A 142 10.83 21.28 -19.86
C GLY A 142 10.78 21.94 -21.24
N ASN A 143 11.26 23.17 -21.35
CA ASN A 143 11.50 23.79 -22.64
C ASN A 143 12.90 24.38 -22.68
N LEU A 144 13.72 23.85 -23.59
CA LEU A 144 15.04 24.36 -23.89
C LEU A 144 14.88 25.43 -24.98
N ASN A 145 14.91 26.70 -24.58
CA ASN A 145 14.91 27.81 -25.53
C ASN A 145 16.20 27.75 -26.36
N GLN A 146 16.09 27.64 -27.68
CA GLN A 146 17.23 27.69 -28.61
C GLN A 146 18.04 29.00 -28.48
N GLY A 147 17.45 30.09 -27.98
CA GLY A 147 18.13 31.36 -27.69
C GLY A 147 19.01 31.38 -26.42
N ALA A 148 19.01 30.30 -25.62
CA ALA A 148 19.80 30.21 -24.38
C ALA A 148 21.32 30.10 -24.61
N LEU A 149 21.78 30.08 -25.87
CA LEU A 149 23.20 30.20 -26.21
C LEU A 149 23.77 31.61 -25.95
N LEU A 150 22.93 32.63 -25.75
CA LEU A 150 23.35 34.04 -25.66
C LEU A 150 22.99 34.76 -24.34
N SER A 151 22.22 34.16 -23.44
CA SER A 151 21.82 34.80 -22.17
C SER A 151 21.60 33.76 -21.06
N PRO A 152 21.99 34.04 -19.79
CA PRO A 152 21.87 33.08 -18.70
C PRO A 152 20.40 32.74 -18.38
N ALA A 153 19.96 31.64 -18.99
CA ALA A 153 19.15 30.55 -18.42
C ALA A 153 17.95 30.92 -17.53
N VAL A 154 16.90 31.45 -18.13
CA VAL A 154 15.54 31.21 -17.62
C VAL A 154 15.02 29.94 -18.30
N GLU A 155 15.05 28.81 -17.58
CA GLU A 155 14.31 27.62 -18.00
C GLU A 155 12.82 27.98 -18.06
N THR A 156 12.16 27.66 -19.17
CA THR A 156 10.71 27.85 -19.24
C THR A 156 10.06 26.51 -18.97
N THR A 157 9.17 26.48 -17.96
CA THR A 157 8.37 25.29 -17.70
C THR A 157 7.05 25.44 -18.42
N ARG A 158 6.65 24.40 -19.14
CA ARG A 158 5.37 24.35 -19.85
C ARG A 158 4.46 23.35 -19.18
N VAL A 159 3.26 23.77 -18.84
CA VAL A 159 2.23 22.87 -18.30
C VAL A 159 1.58 22.13 -19.47
N SER A 160 1.62 20.80 -19.44
CA SER A 160 1.07 19.95 -20.50
C SER A 160 -0.43 19.78 -20.34
N SER A 161 -1.22 20.32 -21.26
CA SER A 161 -2.67 20.07 -21.33
C SER A 161 -2.97 18.57 -21.44
N PHE A 162 -2.23 17.85 -22.29
CA PHE A 162 -2.35 16.40 -22.45
C PHE A 162 -2.10 15.65 -21.13
N GLY A 163 -1.01 15.98 -20.42
CA GLY A 163 -0.68 15.36 -19.15
C GLY A 163 -1.78 15.54 -18.10
N LEU A 164 -2.33 16.76 -17.99
CA LEU A 164 -3.42 17.07 -17.06
C LEU A 164 -4.74 16.37 -17.43
N ILE A 165 -5.10 16.34 -18.71
CA ILE A 165 -6.31 15.65 -19.18
C ILE A 165 -6.22 14.15 -18.89
N VAL A 166 -5.09 13.52 -19.23
CA VAL A 166 -4.88 12.08 -18.97
C VAL A 166 -4.91 11.82 -17.47
N LEU A 167 -4.17 12.60 -16.67
CA LEU A 167 -4.13 12.45 -15.21
C LEU A 167 -5.53 12.56 -14.59
N GLY A 168 -6.29 13.60 -14.96
CA GLY A 168 -7.63 13.80 -14.46
C GLY A 168 -8.59 12.69 -14.89
N SER A 169 -8.49 12.24 -16.15
CA SER A 169 -9.32 11.15 -16.68
C SER A 169 -9.08 9.83 -15.95
N VAL A 170 -7.82 9.47 -15.67
CA VAL A 170 -7.52 8.24 -14.94
C VAL A 170 -7.96 8.32 -13.48
N LEU A 171 -7.83 9.47 -12.82
CA LEU A 171 -8.35 9.65 -11.44
C LEU A 171 -9.88 9.51 -11.38
N VAL A 172 -10.60 10.09 -12.35
CA VAL A 172 -12.06 9.92 -12.46
C VAL A 172 -12.42 8.46 -12.74
N ALA A 173 -11.71 7.78 -13.65
CA ALA A 173 -11.96 6.38 -13.94
C ALA A 173 -11.73 5.47 -12.72
N GLN A 174 -10.64 5.68 -11.96
CA GLN A 174 -10.40 4.96 -10.71
C GLN A 174 -11.50 5.25 -9.67
N PHE A 175 -11.91 6.52 -9.55
CA PHE A 175 -13.04 6.92 -8.69
C PHE A 175 -14.30 6.15 -9.05
N LEU A 176 -14.67 6.08 -10.33
CA LEU A 176 -15.89 5.39 -10.79
C LEU A 176 -15.84 3.90 -10.46
N LEU A 177 -14.69 3.24 -10.66
CA LEU A 177 -14.52 1.83 -10.31
C LEU A 177 -14.68 1.59 -8.80
N ALA A 178 -14.03 2.41 -7.96
CA ALA A 178 -14.13 2.27 -6.51
C ALA A 178 -15.54 2.60 -5.99
N ALA A 179 -16.19 3.63 -6.56
CA ALA A 179 -17.57 3.98 -6.23
C ALA A 179 -18.54 2.85 -6.62
N LEU A 180 -18.38 2.26 -7.80
CA LEU A 180 -19.17 1.12 -8.25
C LEU A 180 -18.97 -0.09 -7.31
N GLY A 181 -17.73 -0.39 -6.93
CA GLY A 181 -17.43 -1.40 -5.91
C GLY A 181 -18.16 -1.13 -4.59
N ALA A 182 -18.14 0.12 -4.12
CA ALA A 182 -18.78 0.53 -2.87
C ALA A 182 -20.32 0.50 -2.92
N LEU A 183 -20.91 0.73 -4.10
CA LEU A 183 -22.36 0.66 -4.30
C LEU A 183 -22.87 -0.76 -4.47
N THR A 184 -22.04 -1.67 -4.96
CA THR A 184 -22.44 -3.05 -5.29
C THR A 184 -22.09 -4.08 -4.22
N THR A 185 -21.16 -3.76 -3.32
CA THR A 185 -20.66 -4.70 -2.31
C THR A 185 -21.22 -4.37 -0.93
N HIS A 186 -21.76 -5.38 -0.25
CA HIS A 186 -22.09 -5.24 1.17
C HIS A 186 -20.81 -5.23 2.00
N VAL A 187 -20.57 -4.15 2.75
CA VAL A 187 -19.37 -3.97 3.57
C VAL A 187 -19.79 -3.92 5.05
N PRO A 188 -19.66 -5.04 5.80
CA PRO A 188 -19.99 -5.12 7.22
C PRO A 188 -19.17 -4.14 8.09
N THR A 189 -17.86 -4.01 7.81
CA THR A 189 -16.99 -3.06 8.50
C THR A 189 -15.98 -2.39 7.57
N TRP A 190 -15.74 -1.12 7.85
CA TRP A 190 -14.69 -0.28 7.24
C TRP A 190 -13.45 -0.15 8.15
N SER A 191 -13.42 -0.85 9.28
CA SER A 191 -12.26 -0.90 10.16
C SER A 191 -11.08 -1.58 9.44
N THR A 192 -9.89 -1.01 9.62
CA THR A 192 -8.64 -1.64 9.17
C THR A 192 -8.11 -2.67 10.15
N SER A 193 -8.69 -2.74 11.35
CA SER A 193 -8.28 -3.68 12.38
C SER A 193 -8.49 -5.12 11.93
N PRO A 194 -7.46 -5.98 12.00
CA PRO A 194 -7.63 -7.39 11.66
C PRO A 194 -8.60 -8.10 12.62
N LEU A 195 -8.78 -7.59 13.85
CA LEU A 195 -9.70 -8.14 14.83
C LEU A 195 -11.15 -7.86 14.46
N ASP A 196 -11.49 -6.61 14.10
CA ASP A 196 -12.85 -6.26 13.68
C ASP A 196 -13.23 -6.97 12.38
N VAL A 197 -12.27 -7.08 11.44
CA VAL A 197 -12.48 -7.80 10.18
C VAL A 197 -12.72 -9.29 10.44
N ALA A 198 -11.92 -9.93 11.31
CA ALA A 198 -12.12 -11.32 11.68
C ALA A 198 -13.44 -11.56 12.42
N ALA A 199 -13.81 -10.67 13.35
CA ALA A 199 -15.08 -10.71 14.06
C ALA A 199 -16.27 -10.59 13.10
N ALA A 200 -16.22 -9.60 12.19
CA ALA A 200 -17.24 -9.38 11.19
C ALA A 200 -17.36 -10.58 10.24
N ALA A 201 -16.23 -11.09 9.73
CA ALA A 201 -16.20 -12.27 8.86
C ALA A 201 -16.80 -13.52 9.52
N GLN A 202 -16.49 -13.75 10.81
CA GLN A 202 -17.11 -14.86 11.56
C GLN A 202 -18.60 -14.62 11.82
N SER A 203 -19.01 -13.38 12.10
CA SER A 203 -20.40 -13.04 12.45
C SER A 203 -21.36 -13.18 11.27
N GLU A 204 -20.91 -12.91 10.06
CA GLU A 204 -21.75 -13.00 8.86
C GLU A 204 -22.10 -14.45 8.52
N ALA A 205 -21.31 -15.44 8.96
CA ALA A 205 -21.48 -16.87 8.66
C ALA A 205 -21.57 -17.20 7.15
N ILE A 206 -21.28 -16.24 6.27
CA ILE A 206 -21.18 -16.40 4.83
C ILE A 206 -19.76 -16.89 4.53
N GLY A 207 -19.63 -18.18 4.22
CA GLY A 207 -18.42 -18.75 3.61
C GLY A 207 -17.22 -18.94 4.54
N ALA A 208 -16.99 -20.20 4.92
CA ALA A 208 -15.71 -20.79 5.35
C ALA A 208 -15.09 -20.39 6.70
N VAL A 209 -15.24 -19.16 7.21
CA VAL A 209 -14.53 -18.74 8.44
C VAL A 209 -15.30 -19.15 9.70
N GLN A 210 -14.86 -20.24 10.34
CA GLN A 210 -15.44 -20.73 11.60
C GLN A 210 -14.34 -21.07 12.60
N HIS A 211 -14.61 -20.87 13.89
CA HIS A 211 -13.69 -21.27 14.95
C HIS A 211 -13.43 -22.78 14.91
N GLN A 212 -12.18 -23.15 14.64
CA GLN A 212 -11.72 -24.53 14.66
C GLN A 212 -11.16 -24.85 16.04
N HIS A 213 -11.84 -25.77 16.72
CA HIS A 213 -11.45 -26.24 18.05
C HIS A 213 -10.08 -26.94 17.99
N GLY A 214 -9.34 -26.92 19.10
CA GLY A 214 -8.00 -27.53 19.17
C GLY A 214 -6.86 -26.68 18.61
N ARG A 215 -7.12 -25.49 18.05
CA ARG A 215 -6.09 -24.66 17.37
C ARG A 215 -5.69 -23.38 18.12
N CYS A 216 -5.94 -23.30 19.42
CA CYS A 216 -5.75 -22.07 20.22
C CYS A 216 -4.28 -21.64 20.43
N MET A 217 -3.31 -22.47 20.05
CA MET A 217 -1.88 -22.15 20.12
C MET A 217 -1.13 -22.30 18.78
N ARG A 218 -1.87 -22.41 17.67
CA ARG A 218 -1.24 -22.57 16.34
C ARG A 218 -1.00 -21.24 15.67
N SER A 219 0.20 -21.09 15.11
CA SER A 219 0.52 -19.94 14.27
C SER A 219 0.05 -20.16 12.84
N VAL A 220 -0.01 -19.09 12.04
CA VAL A 220 -0.35 -19.17 10.61
C VAL A 220 0.59 -20.09 9.81
N GLY A 221 1.81 -20.37 10.31
CA GLY A 221 2.75 -21.28 9.66
C GLY A 221 2.52 -22.77 9.98
N ASP A 222 1.63 -23.10 10.92
CA ASP A 222 1.46 -24.46 11.47
C ASP A 222 0.19 -25.15 10.91
N ASP A 223 -0.25 -24.79 9.71
CA ASP A 223 -1.54 -25.25 9.16
C ASP A 223 -1.63 -26.77 8.93
N SER A 224 -0.50 -27.45 8.76
CA SER A 224 -0.44 -28.90 8.48
C SER A 224 -0.27 -29.79 9.73
N LEU A 225 -0.08 -29.21 10.91
CA LEU A 225 0.14 -29.97 12.14
C LEU A 225 -1.20 -30.21 12.83
N ASP A 226 -1.47 -31.41 13.32
CA ASP A 226 -2.64 -31.74 14.14
C ASP A 226 -2.29 -32.00 15.61
N GLY A 227 -3.29 -31.89 16.50
CA GLY A 227 -3.13 -32.03 17.95
C GLY A 227 -2.67 -30.79 18.75
N PRO A 228 -2.46 -30.96 20.07
CA PRO A 228 -2.01 -29.92 20.98
C PRO A 228 -0.63 -29.36 20.60
N THR A 229 -0.36 -28.09 20.91
CA THR A 229 0.91 -27.44 20.58
C THR A 229 1.48 -26.72 21.80
N GLN A 230 2.81 -26.78 21.97
CA GLN A 230 3.50 -26.04 23.02
C GLN A 230 3.76 -24.58 22.60
N PRO A 231 3.74 -23.62 23.54
CA PRO A 231 4.07 -22.24 23.25
C PRO A 231 5.54 -22.08 22.84
N ARG A 232 5.79 -21.33 21.77
CA ARG A 232 7.15 -21.05 21.28
C ARG A 232 7.71 -19.81 21.97
N LEU A 233 8.95 -19.91 22.47
CA LEU A 233 9.68 -18.78 23.07
C LEU A 233 10.04 -17.68 22.06
N SER A 234 10.21 -18.07 20.80
CA SER A 234 10.47 -17.16 19.70
C SER A 234 9.51 -17.46 18.56
N GLN A 235 8.84 -16.42 18.10
CA GLN A 235 7.89 -16.53 17.03
C GLN A 235 8.56 -16.28 15.67
N PRO A 236 8.18 -17.03 14.62
CA PRO A 236 8.72 -16.82 13.28
C PRO A 236 8.30 -15.47 12.69
N SER A 237 9.21 -14.84 11.94
CA SER A 237 8.96 -13.61 11.18
C SER A 237 8.02 -13.86 9.99
N ALA A 238 7.35 -12.80 9.49
CA ALA A 238 6.50 -12.86 8.31
C ALA A 238 7.21 -13.50 7.10
N TRP A 239 8.50 -13.19 6.92
CA TRP A 239 9.37 -13.82 5.91
C TRP A 239 9.35 -15.36 5.92
N ARG A 240 9.29 -15.97 7.10
CA ARG A 240 9.33 -17.43 7.28
C ARG A 240 7.95 -18.04 7.19
N CYS A 241 6.93 -17.37 7.71
CA CYS A 241 5.56 -17.87 7.74
C CYS A 241 4.83 -17.77 6.41
N ILE A 242 5.08 -16.70 5.65
CA ILE A 242 4.25 -16.35 4.48
C ILE A 242 5.13 -16.35 3.23
N PRO A 243 5.01 -17.36 2.34
CA PRO A 243 5.80 -17.44 1.13
C PRO A 243 5.71 -16.19 0.24
N HIS A 244 4.53 -15.58 0.15
CA HIS A 244 4.29 -14.37 -0.65
C HIS A 244 5.15 -13.17 -0.22
N VAL A 245 5.45 -13.04 1.08
CA VAL A 245 6.32 -11.96 1.59
C VAL A 245 7.71 -12.06 0.97
N ARG A 246 8.23 -13.27 0.78
CA ARG A 246 9.54 -13.48 0.14
C ARG A 246 9.53 -13.03 -1.31
N HIS A 247 8.49 -13.38 -2.07
CA HIS A 247 8.35 -12.95 -3.46
C HIS A 247 8.28 -11.42 -3.58
N ILE A 248 7.57 -10.75 -2.69
CA ILE A 248 7.48 -9.28 -2.68
C ILE A 248 8.82 -8.65 -2.40
N VAL A 249 9.56 -9.15 -1.42
CA VAL A 249 10.89 -8.62 -1.12
C VAL A 249 11.86 -8.90 -2.26
N TYR A 250 11.85 -10.10 -2.85
CA TYR A 250 12.64 -10.39 -4.05
C TYR A 250 12.29 -9.47 -5.21
N LEU A 251 11.00 -9.20 -5.42
CA LEU A 251 10.53 -8.22 -6.42
C LEU A 251 11.11 -6.83 -6.16
N THR A 252 11.06 -6.33 -4.91
CA THR A 252 11.64 -5.02 -4.57
C THR A 252 13.15 -4.98 -4.76
N TRP A 253 13.87 -6.07 -4.43
CA TRP A 253 15.31 -6.16 -4.66
C TRP A 253 15.67 -6.30 -6.13
N ALA A 254 14.84 -6.95 -6.95
CA ALA A 254 15.06 -7.09 -8.40
C ALA A 254 15.03 -5.73 -9.13
N LEU A 255 14.33 -4.73 -8.59
CA LEU A 255 14.34 -3.36 -9.11
C LEU A 255 15.72 -2.69 -9.00
N VAL A 256 16.57 -3.10 -8.04
CA VAL A 256 17.91 -2.53 -7.84
C VAL A 256 18.85 -2.85 -9.01
N PRO A 257 19.13 -4.12 -9.37
CA PRO A 257 20.01 -4.42 -10.49
C PRO A 257 19.42 -3.91 -11.82
N LEU A 258 18.09 -3.89 -11.97
CA LEU A 258 17.43 -3.26 -13.13
C LEU A 258 17.75 -1.76 -13.22
N GLY A 259 17.64 -1.03 -12.11
CA GLY A 259 17.97 0.39 -12.03
C GLY A 259 19.46 0.67 -12.25
N LEU A 260 20.34 -0.15 -11.66
CA LEU A 260 21.79 -0.05 -11.86
C LEU A 260 22.20 -0.32 -13.31
N LEU A 261 21.62 -1.36 -13.92
CA LEU A 261 21.86 -1.71 -15.32
C LEU A 261 21.42 -0.56 -16.24
N TRP A 262 20.20 -0.06 -16.03
CA TRP A 262 19.66 1.00 -16.88
C TRP A 262 20.40 2.34 -16.69
N GLY A 263 20.66 2.74 -15.44
CA GLY A 263 21.45 3.93 -15.13
C GLY A 263 22.89 3.84 -15.62
N GLY A 264 23.52 2.66 -15.47
CA GLY A 264 24.87 2.39 -15.93
C GLY A 264 25.00 2.40 -17.46
N ILE A 265 24.09 1.73 -18.18
CA ILE A 265 24.04 1.77 -19.65
C ILE A 265 23.83 3.21 -20.12
N SER A 266 22.86 3.92 -19.54
CA SER A 266 22.55 5.31 -19.93
C SER A 266 23.75 6.24 -19.68
N LEU A 267 24.46 6.06 -18.56
CA LEU A 267 25.67 6.82 -18.25
C LEU A 267 26.82 6.48 -19.21
N GLY A 268 27.02 5.19 -19.51
CA GLY A 268 28.05 4.72 -20.43
C GLY A 268 27.86 5.25 -21.85
N VAL A 269 26.62 5.19 -22.36
CA VAL A 269 26.26 5.78 -23.66
C VAL A 269 26.52 7.28 -23.68
N TYR A 270 26.16 7.99 -22.59
CA TYR A 270 26.41 9.42 -22.47
C TYR A 270 27.90 9.75 -22.50
N ILE A 271 28.73 9.02 -21.74
CA ILE A 271 30.19 9.20 -21.70
C ILE A 271 30.80 8.92 -23.07
N HIS A 272 30.35 7.87 -23.75
CA HIS A 272 30.82 7.54 -25.10
C HIS A 272 30.49 8.66 -26.11
N GLN A 273 29.24 9.15 -26.13
CA GLN A 273 28.83 10.27 -27.00
C GLN A 273 29.63 11.53 -26.70
N ARG A 274 29.83 11.83 -25.41
CA ARG A 274 30.65 12.96 -24.96
C ARG A 274 32.08 12.86 -25.48
N SER A 275 32.72 11.70 -25.30
CA SER A 275 34.09 11.45 -25.76
C SER A 275 34.21 11.59 -27.28
N ALA A 276 33.24 11.07 -28.04
CA ALA A 276 33.20 11.20 -29.49
C ALA A 276 33.03 12.65 -29.95
N SER A 277 32.32 13.48 -29.17
CA SER A 277 32.10 14.90 -29.47
C SER A 277 33.23 15.84 -29.05
N GLY A 278 34.26 15.35 -28.35
CA GLY A 278 35.34 16.20 -27.82
C GLY A 278 34.90 17.20 -26.75
N SER A 279 33.81 16.94 -26.04
CA SER A 279 33.23 17.86 -25.06
C SER A 279 33.89 17.76 -23.67
N ASP A 280 34.48 18.86 -23.20
CA ASP A 280 35.14 18.97 -21.88
C ASP A 280 34.19 19.21 -20.70
N ARG A 281 32.87 19.27 -20.92
CA ARG A 281 31.88 19.62 -19.88
C ARG A 281 31.80 18.59 -18.75
N SER A 282 32.26 18.88 -17.54
CA SER A 282 32.19 17.95 -16.39
C SER A 282 30.80 17.34 -16.16
N ILE A 283 30.75 16.07 -15.71
CA ILE A 283 29.49 15.39 -15.38
C ILE A 283 28.93 16.07 -14.12
N ASN A 284 27.76 16.70 -14.26
CA ASN A 284 27.06 17.30 -13.12
C ASN A 284 26.26 16.24 -12.36
N TRP A 285 26.62 16.04 -11.09
CA TRP A 285 25.98 15.11 -10.15
C TRP A 285 24.85 15.77 -9.34
N SER A 286 24.28 16.88 -9.80
CA SER A 286 23.16 17.52 -9.11
C SER A 286 21.94 16.59 -9.03
N LEU A 287 21.25 16.60 -7.88
CA LEU A 287 20.01 15.83 -7.71
C LEU A 287 18.93 16.31 -8.69
N VAL A 288 18.71 17.62 -8.75
CA VAL A 288 17.80 18.24 -9.72
C VAL A 288 18.55 18.48 -11.03
N PRO A 289 18.01 18.01 -12.18
CA PRO A 289 18.60 18.31 -13.47
C PRO A 289 18.66 19.83 -13.71
N SER A 290 19.82 20.34 -14.09
CA SER A 290 20.01 21.74 -14.47
C SER A 290 20.47 21.85 -15.92
N SER A 291 19.84 22.75 -16.67
CA SER A 291 20.28 23.10 -18.03
C SER A 291 21.08 24.42 -18.05
N SER A 292 22.00 24.58 -17.10
CA SER A 292 22.93 25.71 -17.10
C SER A 292 23.97 25.55 -18.23
N PRO A 293 24.30 26.61 -18.99
CA PRO A 293 25.32 26.57 -20.04
C PRO A 293 26.72 26.14 -19.54
N THR A 294 27.02 26.33 -18.25
CA THR A 294 28.29 25.95 -17.63
C THR A 294 28.28 24.56 -16.98
N HIS A 295 27.09 24.05 -16.58
CA HIS A 295 26.92 22.77 -15.89
C HIS A 295 25.61 22.09 -16.34
N THR A 296 25.60 21.55 -17.56
CA THR A 296 24.47 20.74 -18.05
C THR A 296 24.50 19.36 -17.41
N SER A 297 23.44 18.98 -16.71
CA SER A 297 23.27 17.60 -16.25
C SER A 297 23.33 16.63 -17.43
N PRO A 298 23.94 15.45 -17.28
CA PRO A 298 23.99 14.47 -18.36
C PRO A 298 22.57 14.07 -18.75
N PHE A 299 22.29 14.03 -20.05
CA PHE A 299 21.03 13.51 -20.57
C PHE A 299 21.25 12.82 -21.90
N LEU A 300 20.49 11.76 -22.14
CA LEU A 300 20.33 11.13 -23.44
C LEU A 300 19.00 11.57 -24.01
N THR A 301 18.97 11.82 -25.32
CA THR A 301 17.72 12.13 -26.02
C THR A 301 17.26 10.89 -26.76
N LEU A 302 15.98 10.53 -26.56
CA LEU A 302 15.30 9.54 -27.37
C LEU A 302 14.26 10.24 -28.25
N ASN A 303 14.58 10.39 -29.53
CA ASN A 303 13.71 11.04 -30.50
C ASN A 303 12.62 10.06 -30.96
N LEU A 304 11.40 10.25 -30.45
CA LEU A 304 10.20 9.45 -30.78
C LEU A 304 9.38 10.07 -31.91
N GLY A 305 10.04 10.45 -33.01
CA GLY A 305 9.39 11.19 -34.10
C GLY A 305 9.12 12.66 -33.76
N TRP A 306 9.90 13.20 -32.83
CA TRP A 306 9.92 14.61 -32.47
C TRP A 306 10.56 15.42 -33.60
N THR A 307 9.81 16.38 -34.12
CA THR A 307 10.37 17.44 -34.96
C THR A 307 10.62 18.68 -34.08
N PRO A 308 11.68 19.46 -34.33
CA PRO A 308 11.90 20.72 -33.62
C PRO A 308 10.78 21.71 -34.00
N ALA A 309 9.69 21.66 -33.27
CA ALA A 309 8.53 22.52 -33.43
C ALA A 309 8.23 23.23 -32.11
N ALA A 310 7.44 24.29 -32.18
CA ALA A 310 6.98 25.01 -31.00
C ALA A 310 6.08 24.13 -30.09
N GLU A 311 5.58 22.99 -30.59
CA GLU A 311 4.67 22.09 -29.88
C GLU A 311 5.13 20.65 -29.88
N ALA A 312 4.93 19.99 -28.74
CA ALA A 312 5.14 18.56 -28.60
C ALA A 312 4.11 17.80 -29.46
N PRO A 313 4.51 16.95 -30.42
CA PRO A 313 3.56 16.21 -31.23
C PRO A 313 2.76 15.25 -30.36
N LEU A 314 1.43 15.20 -30.54
CA LEU A 314 0.53 14.34 -29.76
C LEU A 314 0.98 12.87 -29.79
N LEU A 315 1.36 12.37 -30.97
CA LEU A 315 1.86 11.00 -31.12
C LEU A 315 3.14 10.76 -30.30
N GLY A 316 4.04 11.74 -30.25
CA GLY A 316 5.25 11.68 -29.43
C GLY A 316 4.92 11.65 -27.93
N LEU A 317 3.92 12.43 -27.49
CA LEU A 317 3.44 12.41 -26.10
C LEU A 317 2.79 11.08 -25.72
N VAL A 318 2.03 10.46 -26.63
CA VAL A 318 1.44 9.13 -26.42
C VAL A 318 2.52 8.06 -26.28
N TRP A 319 3.54 8.07 -27.16
CA TRP A 319 4.68 7.16 -27.05
C TRP A 319 5.49 7.37 -25.78
N ALA A 320 5.73 8.63 -25.41
CA ALA A 320 6.43 8.95 -24.17
C ALA A 320 5.63 8.47 -22.95
N LEU A 321 4.31 8.70 -22.91
CA LEU A 321 3.43 8.18 -21.86
C LEU A 321 3.50 6.65 -21.78
N PHE A 322 3.48 5.94 -22.91
CA PHE A 322 3.60 4.49 -22.95
C PHE A 322 4.93 4.00 -22.35
N LEU A 323 6.06 4.58 -22.77
CA LEU A 323 7.39 4.18 -22.28
C LEU A 323 7.59 4.50 -20.79
N ILE A 324 7.15 5.69 -20.36
CA ILE A 324 7.17 6.10 -18.95
C ILE A 324 6.27 5.15 -18.15
N SER A 325 5.06 4.85 -18.61
CA SER A 325 4.15 3.91 -17.94
C SER A 325 4.74 2.51 -17.81
N LEU A 326 5.40 1.99 -18.84
CA LEU A 326 6.01 0.66 -18.79
C LEU A 326 7.10 0.57 -17.72
N SER A 327 8.00 1.55 -17.69
CA SER A 327 9.11 1.61 -16.73
C SER A 327 8.63 1.92 -15.31
N GLN A 328 7.69 2.86 -15.17
CA GLN A 328 7.05 3.22 -13.91
C GLN A 328 6.15 2.13 -13.35
N GLY A 329 5.62 1.26 -14.22
CA GLY A 329 4.78 0.14 -13.84
C GLY A 329 5.48 -0.83 -12.90
N LEU A 330 6.75 -1.15 -13.19
CA LEU A 330 7.57 -2.01 -12.34
C LEU A 330 7.81 -1.40 -10.95
N LEU A 331 8.07 -0.09 -10.90
CA LEU A 331 8.27 0.64 -9.64
C LEU A 331 6.97 0.70 -8.82
N THR A 332 5.87 1.05 -9.47
CA THR A 332 4.53 1.14 -8.86
C THR A 332 4.13 -0.21 -8.27
N LEU A 333 4.33 -1.29 -9.03
CA LEU A 333 4.06 -2.64 -8.56
C LEU A 333 4.89 -3.00 -7.33
N GLY A 334 6.20 -2.73 -7.34
CA GLY A 334 7.08 -2.99 -6.20
C GLY A 334 6.67 -2.22 -4.93
N LEU A 335 6.34 -0.93 -5.07
CA LEU A 335 5.91 -0.07 -3.95
C LEU A 335 4.59 -0.53 -3.34
N HIS A 336 3.59 -0.83 -4.17
CA HIS A 336 2.29 -1.31 -3.70
C HIS A 336 2.33 -2.76 -3.21
N ALA A 337 3.23 -3.59 -3.72
CA ALA A 337 3.45 -4.92 -3.16
C ALA A 337 4.07 -4.84 -1.76
N ALA A 338 5.06 -3.96 -1.55
CA ALA A 338 5.68 -3.75 -0.24
C ALA A 338 4.71 -3.19 0.81
N GLU A 339 3.71 -2.42 0.39
CA GLU A 339 2.61 -1.98 1.25
C GLU A 339 1.92 -3.15 1.98
N LEU A 340 1.77 -4.30 1.30
CA LEU A 340 1.24 -5.52 1.90
C LEU A 340 2.07 -5.99 3.09
N VAL A 341 3.39 -6.06 2.92
CA VAL A 341 4.31 -6.54 3.96
C VAL A 341 4.19 -5.69 5.22
N ILE A 342 3.99 -4.39 5.03
CA ILE A 342 3.81 -3.45 6.12
C ILE A 342 2.43 -3.59 6.76
N ASN A 343 1.37 -3.76 5.98
CA ASN A 343 0.05 -4.03 6.54
C ASN A 343 0.02 -5.35 7.34
N LEU A 344 0.66 -6.42 6.86
CA LEU A 344 0.82 -7.67 7.62
C LEU A 344 1.58 -7.45 8.93
N TYR A 345 2.62 -6.63 8.91
CA TYR A 345 3.37 -6.26 10.12
C TYR A 345 2.51 -5.47 11.11
N LEU A 346 1.70 -4.52 10.64
CA LEU A 346 0.83 -3.71 11.48
C LEU A 346 -0.30 -4.56 12.06
N ASP A 347 -0.88 -5.46 11.28
CA ASP A 347 -1.87 -6.42 11.73
C ASP A 347 -1.32 -7.29 12.88
N GLU A 348 -0.08 -7.75 12.73
CA GLU A 348 0.60 -8.51 13.79
C GLU A 348 0.90 -7.65 15.02
N CYS A 349 1.33 -6.40 14.84
CA CYS A 349 1.54 -5.48 15.95
C CYS A 349 0.25 -5.28 16.76
N LEU A 350 -0.88 -5.09 16.07
CA LEU A 350 -2.19 -4.96 16.71
C LEU A 350 -2.53 -6.24 17.46
N TRP A 351 -2.37 -7.42 16.85
CA TRP A 351 -2.61 -8.69 17.53
C TRP A 351 -1.77 -8.86 18.81
N LYS A 352 -0.48 -8.51 18.76
CA LYS A 352 0.43 -8.66 19.92
C LYS A 352 0.09 -7.81 21.12
N LEU A 353 -0.60 -6.69 20.92
CA LEU A 353 -1.01 -5.82 22.03
C LEU A 353 -1.96 -6.53 23.02
N SER A 354 -2.68 -7.58 22.61
CA SER A 354 -3.52 -8.40 23.50
C SER A 354 -2.75 -9.04 24.67
N THR A 355 -1.45 -9.29 24.54
CA THR A 355 -0.65 -9.85 25.64
C THR A 355 -0.09 -8.80 26.59
N THR A 356 -0.19 -7.52 26.23
CA THR A 356 0.31 -6.44 27.07
C THR A 356 -0.69 -6.13 28.18
N THR A 357 -0.22 -5.47 29.23
CA THR A 357 -1.10 -5.02 30.33
C THR A 357 -2.19 -4.06 29.83
N SER A 358 -1.93 -3.33 28.75
CA SER A 358 -2.91 -2.44 28.09
C SER A 358 -3.99 -3.20 27.32
N GLY A 359 -3.72 -4.46 26.94
CA GLY A 359 -4.59 -5.27 26.07
C GLY A 359 -4.75 -4.69 24.66
N THR A 360 -5.55 -5.36 23.85
CA THR A 360 -6.09 -4.82 22.60
C THR A 360 -7.54 -4.51 22.86
N SER A 361 -7.93 -3.26 22.99
CA SER A 361 -9.34 -2.98 22.77
C SER A 361 -9.62 -2.82 21.30
N SER A 362 -10.78 -3.34 20.89
CA SER A 362 -11.44 -2.86 19.68
C SER A 362 -11.58 -1.33 19.76
N ASP A 363 -11.69 -0.79 20.98
CA ASP A 363 -11.63 0.63 21.34
C ASP A 363 -10.23 1.31 21.25
N VAL A 364 -9.12 0.59 21.39
CA VAL A 364 -7.74 1.05 21.11
C VAL A 364 -7.45 0.96 19.61
N GLY A 365 -8.28 0.22 18.87
CA GLY A 365 -8.40 0.22 17.41
C GLY A 365 -9.38 1.26 16.83
N SER A 366 -10.47 1.63 17.54
CA SER A 366 -11.56 2.43 16.96
C SER A 366 -12.09 3.60 17.82
N GLY A 367 -11.51 3.87 18.97
CA GLY A 367 -12.02 4.84 19.94
C GLY A 367 -10.98 5.79 20.52
N GLY A 368 -10.09 6.36 19.69
CA GLY A 368 -9.14 7.40 20.14
C GLY A 368 -7.85 7.57 19.34
N ARG A 369 -7.63 6.75 18.31
CA ARG A 369 -6.75 7.13 17.20
C ARG A 369 -7.64 7.48 16.02
N ASN A 370 -7.74 8.76 15.70
CA ASN A 370 -8.09 9.20 14.35
C ASN A 370 -7.43 8.22 13.35
N PRO A 371 -8.11 7.71 12.31
CA PRO A 371 -7.50 6.81 11.33
C PRO A 371 -6.14 7.34 10.85
N LEU A 372 -6.05 8.67 10.70
CA LEU A 372 -4.82 9.42 10.43
C LEU A 372 -3.73 9.24 11.51
N LYS A 373 -4.05 9.25 12.79
CA LYS A 373 -3.11 9.01 13.91
C LYS A 373 -2.64 7.55 13.98
N SER A 374 -3.42 6.60 13.45
CA SER A 374 -2.96 5.22 13.30
C SER A 374 -1.91 5.12 12.18
N VAL A 375 -2.24 5.69 11.01
CA VAL A 375 -1.35 5.71 9.84
C VAL A 375 -0.08 6.53 10.11
N LEU A 376 -0.20 7.75 10.62
CA LEU A 376 0.95 8.63 10.91
C LEU A 376 1.71 8.24 12.19
N GLY A 377 1.08 7.45 13.06
CA GLY A 377 1.66 7.04 14.33
C GLY A 377 2.57 5.82 14.24
N SER A 378 2.58 5.11 13.11
CA SER A 378 3.44 3.94 12.89
C SER A 378 4.58 4.32 11.96
N TRP A 379 5.82 4.04 12.37
CA TRP A 379 7.00 4.34 11.55
C TRP A 379 7.01 3.61 10.19
N PRO A 380 6.49 2.36 10.04
CA PRO A 380 6.45 1.72 8.72
C PRO A 380 5.42 2.36 7.79
N SER A 381 4.23 2.72 8.29
CA SER A 381 3.23 3.43 7.49
C SER A 381 3.72 4.81 7.08
N LEU A 382 4.35 5.55 7.99
CA LEU A 382 4.97 6.84 7.68
C LEU A 382 6.08 6.68 6.64
N GLY A 383 6.90 5.64 6.77
CA GLY A 383 7.92 5.28 5.78
C GLY A 383 7.33 5.12 4.38
N LEU A 384 6.27 4.31 4.23
CA LEU A 384 5.58 4.15 2.94
C LEU A 384 5.03 5.46 2.37
N LEU A 385 4.39 6.26 3.23
CA LEU A 385 3.80 7.54 2.84
C LEU A 385 4.86 8.50 2.28
N ILE A 386 6.09 8.43 2.77
CA ILE A 386 7.23 9.21 2.28
C ILE A 386 7.84 8.57 1.02
N PHE A 387 8.11 7.26 1.04
CA PHE A 387 8.82 6.59 -0.05
C PHE A 387 8.05 6.59 -1.37
N LYS A 388 6.72 6.42 -1.34
CA LYS A 388 5.89 6.39 -2.57
C LYS A 388 6.04 7.67 -3.42
N PRO A 389 5.68 8.87 -2.92
CA PRO A 389 5.81 10.08 -3.71
C PRO A 389 7.27 10.43 -4.00
N LEU A 390 8.19 10.15 -3.08
CA LEU A 390 9.62 10.44 -3.26
C LEU A 390 10.22 9.63 -4.42
N ILE A 391 10.00 8.31 -4.46
CA ILE A 391 10.56 7.43 -5.50
C ILE A 391 9.94 7.75 -6.86
N HIS A 392 8.62 7.99 -6.92
CA HIS A 392 7.98 8.40 -8.17
C HIS A 392 8.47 9.76 -8.66
N TRP A 393 8.70 10.71 -7.74
CA TRP A 393 9.29 12.00 -8.09
C TRP A 393 10.73 11.88 -8.59
N LEU A 394 11.60 11.15 -7.88
CA LEU A 394 12.98 10.91 -8.31
C LEU A 394 13.04 10.24 -9.68
N PHE A 395 12.15 9.27 -9.91
CA PHE A 395 12.01 8.63 -11.21
C PHE A 395 11.59 9.64 -12.30
N GLY A 396 10.64 10.52 -12.02
CA GLY A 396 10.24 11.62 -12.90
C GLY A 396 11.34 12.64 -13.19
N LEU A 397 12.34 12.79 -12.29
CA LEU A 397 13.56 13.55 -12.60
C LEU A 397 14.48 12.81 -13.58
N GLY A 398 14.46 11.48 -13.55
CA GLY A 398 15.19 10.60 -14.45
C GLY A 398 14.63 10.57 -15.87
N LEU A 399 13.32 10.74 -16.02
CA LEU A 399 12.61 10.78 -17.29
C LEU A 399 11.85 12.09 -17.45
N THR A 400 12.41 13.04 -18.18
CA THR A 400 11.74 14.32 -18.47
C THR A 400 11.37 14.42 -19.94
N ILE A 401 10.34 15.21 -20.27
CA ILE A 401 9.99 15.48 -21.67
C ILE A 401 10.29 16.94 -21.94
N SER A 402 11.05 17.18 -23.01
CA SER A 402 11.30 18.50 -23.58
C SER A 402 10.39 18.73 -24.78
N THR A 403 9.78 19.91 -24.86
CA THR A 403 8.93 20.30 -26.00
C THR A 403 9.67 20.39 -27.32
N THR A 404 10.99 20.58 -27.29
CA THR A 404 11.80 20.80 -28.50
C THR A 404 12.61 19.56 -28.90
N ILE A 405 12.97 18.73 -27.93
CA ILE A 405 13.94 17.63 -28.10
C ILE A 405 13.29 16.24 -27.91
N GLY A 406 12.15 16.16 -27.22
CA GLY A 406 11.47 14.91 -26.91
C GLY A 406 11.85 14.32 -25.54
N LEU A 407 11.85 12.99 -25.44
CA LEU A 407 12.10 12.28 -24.18
C LEU A 407 13.58 12.37 -23.81
N GLN A 408 13.85 12.89 -22.62
CA GLN A 408 15.19 13.04 -22.04
C GLN A 408 15.37 12.05 -20.89
N ILE A 409 16.43 11.25 -20.99
CA ILE A 409 16.82 10.25 -19.99
C ILE A 409 18.02 10.80 -19.23
N HIS A 410 17.87 11.05 -17.94
CA HIS A 410 18.92 11.59 -17.09
C HIS A 410 19.57 10.47 -16.24
N PRO A 411 20.75 9.95 -16.64
CA PRO A 411 21.36 8.76 -16.00
C PRO A 411 21.67 8.97 -14.52
N VAL A 412 22.14 10.15 -14.11
CA VAL A 412 22.47 10.45 -12.71
C VAL A 412 21.23 10.37 -11.82
N GLN A 413 20.09 10.89 -12.29
CA GLN A 413 18.82 10.86 -11.59
C GLN A 413 18.24 9.44 -11.51
N ILE A 414 18.47 8.60 -12.53
CA ILE A 414 18.15 7.17 -12.48
C ILE A 414 18.99 6.47 -11.39
N LEU A 415 20.27 6.83 -11.23
CA LEU A 415 21.09 6.31 -10.15
C LEU A 415 20.60 6.76 -8.76
N TYR A 416 20.17 8.01 -8.61
CA TYR A 416 19.53 8.47 -7.36
C TYR A 416 18.22 7.75 -7.07
N THR A 417 17.39 7.52 -8.10
CA THR A 417 16.19 6.69 -7.99
C THR A 417 16.56 5.28 -7.53
N THR A 418 17.59 4.68 -8.12
CA THR A 418 18.08 3.35 -7.74
C THR A 418 18.59 3.32 -6.31
N ALA A 419 19.34 4.33 -5.86
CA ALA A 419 19.77 4.45 -4.48
C ALA A 419 18.59 4.53 -3.51
N SER A 420 17.53 5.28 -3.86
CA SER A 420 16.30 5.32 -3.05
C SER A 420 15.56 3.98 -3.01
N ILE A 421 15.58 3.21 -4.12
CA ILE A 421 15.03 1.85 -4.17
C ILE A 421 15.83 0.89 -3.29
N VAL A 422 17.17 1.02 -3.23
CA VAL A 422 18.00 0.23 -2.30
C VAL A 422 17.58 0.48 -0.85
N VAL A 423 17.42 1.75 -0.47
CA VAL A 423 16.97 2.12 0.88
C VAL A 423 15.57 1.55 1.14
N PHE A 424 14.65 1.66 0.17
CA PHE A 424 13.30 1.12 0.30
C PHE A 424 13.24 -0.41 0.38
N ALA A 425 14.03 -1.13 -0.41
CA ALA A 425 14.14 -2.58 -0.37
C ALA A 425 14.72 -3.06 0.96
N GLY A 426 15.74 -2.36 1.47
CA GLY A 426 16.29 -2.56 2.81
C GLY A 426 15.25 -2.33 3.91
N PHE A 427 14.47 -1.25 3.82
CA PHE A 427 13.34 -0.96 4.70
C PHE A 427 12.25 -2.06 4.65
N THR A 428 11.86 -2.51 3.46
CA THR A 428 10.86 -3.58 3.30
C THR A 428 11.37 -4.90 3.87
N THR A 429 12.64 -5.22 3.64
CA THR A 429 13.30 -6.41 4.19
C THR A 429 13.40 -6.33 5.72
N LEU A 430 13.71 -5.15 6.25
CA LEU A 430 13.76 -4.89 7.68
C LEU A 430 12.40 -5.19 8.32
N VAL A 431 11.31 -4.66 7.76
CA VAL A 431 9.95 -4.93 8.26
C VAL A 431 9.61 -6.42 8.14
N ALA A 432 9.91 -7.06 7.00
CA ALA A 432 9.59 -8.47 6.75
C ALA A 432 10.33 -9.45 7.69
N THR A 433 11.56 -9.13 8.08
CA THR A 433 12.47 -10.03 8.83
C THR A 433 12.55 -9.69 10.31
N ARG A 434 12.59 -8.41 10.66
CA ARG A 434 12.67 -7.95 12.06
C ARG A 434 11.31 -7.74 12.70
N GLY A 435 10.22 -7.77 11.93
CA GLY A 435 8.87 -7.56 12.43
C GLY A 435 8.55 -8.47 13.63
N TRP A 436 8.71 -7.91 14.84
CA TRP A 436 8.47 -8.52 16.15
C TRP A 436 9.22 -9.83 16.50
N SER A 437 10.19 -10.27 15.69
CA SER A 437 10.93 -11.55 15.87
C SER A 437 11.92 -11.56 17.07
N GLY A 438 11.94 -10.55 17.93
CA GLY A 438 12.92 -10.45 19.04
C GLY A 438 12.26 -10.26 20.40
N LYS A 439 12.33 -11.28 21.27
CA LYS A 439 12.05 -11.33 22.75
C LYS A 439 10.78 -10.65 23.32
N ARG A 440 10.14 -9.74 22.61
CA ARG A 440 8.99 -8.91 23.00
C ARG A 440 7.66 -9.46 22.51
N GLY A 441 7.66 -10.52 21.70
CA GLY A 441 6.44 -11.16 21.15
C GLY A 441 5.68 -12.05 22.11
N GLY A 442 6.28 -12.30 23.28
CA GLY A 442 5.78 -13.30 24.19
C GLY A 442 5.64 -14.67 23.52
N MET A 443 4.91 -15.55 24.17
CA MET A 443 4.63 -16.90 23.67
C MET A 443 3.38 -16.96 22.79
N GLN A 444 2.81 -15.81 22.46
CA GLN A 444 1.60 -15.72 21.66
C GLN A 444 1.87 -16.16 20.21
N PRO A 445 1.01 -17.00 19.61
CA PRO A 445 1.12 -17.38 18.21
C PRO A 445 1.04 -16.18 17.27
N VAL A 446 1.74 -16.26 16.14
CA VAL A 446 1.66 -15.24 15.09
C VAL A 446 0.49 -15.49 14.15
N ALA A 447 -0.18 -14.41 13.75
CA ALA A 447 -1.33 -14.46 12.85
C ALA A 447 -1.11 -13.65 11.57
N TYR A 448 -0.38 -12.53 11.63
CA TYR A 448 -0.11 -11.59 10.53
C TYR A 448 -1.39 -11.20 9.77
N GLY A 449 -2.51 -11.05 10.47
CA GLY A 449 -3.79 -10.73 9.85
C GLY A 449 -4.47 -11.89 9.11
N HIS A 450 -3.99 -13.13 9.23
CA HIS A 450 -4.69 -14.30 8.70
C HIS A 450 -5.99 -14.54 9.46
N ILE A 451 -7.11 -14.44 8.75
CA ILE A 451 -8.44 -14.32 9.35
C ILE A 451 -8.81 -15.60 10.09
N GLN A 452 -8.63 -16.76 9.45
CA GLN A 452 -8.94 -18.05 10.07
C GLN A 452 -8.04 -18.34 11.29
N THR A 453 -6.78 -17.94 11.27
CA THR A 453 -5.89 -18.08 12.43
C THR A 453 -6.36 -17.19 13.57
N LEU A 454 -6.70 -15.92 13.31
CA LEU A 454 -7.23 -15.03 14.34
C LEU A 454 -8.51 -15.59 14.96
N VAL A 455 -9.45 -16.06 14.13
CA VAL A 455 -10.69 -16.69 14.61
C VAL A 455 -10.41 -17.94 15.44
N ASN A 456 -9.33 -18.70 15.18
CA ASN A 456 -8.94 -19.85 15.99
C ASN A 456 -8.28 -19.47 17.32
N LEU A 457 -7.61 -18.31 17.39
CA LEU A 457 -6.92 -17.81 18.57
C LEU A 457 -7.84 -17.00 19.51
N ILE A 458 -8.94 -16.46 18.96
CA ILE A 458 -9.93 -15.65 19.67
C ILE A 458 -11.14 -16.53 19.94
N ASP A 459 -11.35 -16.86 21.22
CA ASP A 459 -12.49 -17.66 21.67
C ASP A 459 -13.62 -16.81 22.26
N GLU A 460 -13.29 -15.63 22.78
CA GLU A 460 -14.26 -14.63 23.24
C GLU A 460 -14.06 -13.30 22.52
N TRP A 461 -15.12 -12.85 21.83
CA TRP A 461 -15.19 -11.52 21.24
C TRP A 461 -15.76 -10.53 22.26
N ASN A 462 -14.91 -9.65 22.78
CA ASN A 462 -15.33 -8.56 23.64
C ASN A 462 -15.32 -7.24 22.86
N ALA A 463 -16.36 -6.43 23.00
CA ALA A 463 -16.44 -5.08 22.43
C ALA A 463 -15.41 -4.12 23.05
N GLY A 464 -15.03 -4.37 24.31
CA GLY A 464 -14.08 -3.57 25.08
C GLY A 464 -12.62 -3.97 24.85
N THR A 465 -11.85 -4.02 25.93
CA THR A 465 -10.46 -4.49 25.92
C THR A 465 -10.40 -6.00 25.94
N MET A 466 -9.58 -6.55 25.05
CA MET A 466 -9.32 -7.96 24.86
C MET A 466 -7.87 -8.25 25.24
N TRP A 467 -7.71 -9.11 26.25
CA TRP A 467 -6.42 -9.67 26.63
C TRP A 467 -6.33 -11.11 26.17
N TRP A 468 -5.13 -11.57 25.83
CA TRP A 468 -4.87 -12.94 25.43
C TRP A 468 -3.88 -13.61 26.39
N GLY A 469 -4.18 -14.83 26.82
CA GLY A 469 -3.34 -15.55 27.77
C GLY A 469 -3.88 -16.94 28.13
N HIS A 470 -3.31 -17.52 29.20
CA HIS A 470 -3.74 -18.79 29.74
C HIS A 470 -5.09 -18.65 30.46
N LYS A 471 -6.05 -19.55 30.18
CA LYS A 471 -7.38 -19.51 30.81
C LYS A 471 -7.57 -20.61 31.86
N TRP A 472 -7.41 -21.87 31.47
CA TRP A 472 -7.66 -23.01 32.35
C TRP A 472 -6.83 -24.22 31.94
N GLU A 473 -6.72 -25.17 32.86
CA GLU A 473 -6.10 -26.48 32.68
C GLU A 473 -7.18 -27.51 32.38
N GLY A 474 -7.06 -28.21 31.25
CA GLY A 474 -8.00 -29.24 30.87
C GLY A 474 -7.65 -30.63 31.38
N GLU A 475 -8.62 -31.52 31.26
CA GLU A 475 -8.44 -32.95 31.53
C GLU A 475 -7.31 -33.51 30.66
N GLY A 476 -6.43 -34.31 31.26
CA GLY A 476 -5.28 -34.89 30.56
C GLY A 476 -4.06 -33.97 30.45
N GLY A 477 -4.01 -32.86 31.20
CA GLY A 477 -2.84 -31.97 31.25
C GLY A 477 -2.71 -31.04 30.04
N VAL A 478 -3.77 -30.93 29.22
CA VAL A 478 -3.83 -30.05 28.06
C VAL A 478 -4.56 -28.77 28.46
N CYS A 479 -3.85 -27.65 28.40
CA CYS A 479 -4.33 -26.32 28.78
C CYS A 479 -5.10 -25.64 27.64
N HIS A 480 -5.82 -24.57 27.96
CA HIS A 480 -6.45 -23.68 26.99
C HIS A 480 -5.92 -22.24 27.12
N ALA A 481 -5.61 -21.63 25.98
CA ALA A 481 -5.25 -20.23 25.85
C ALA A 481 -6.29 -19.54 24.96
N GLY A 482 -6.58 -18.28 25.23
CA GLY A 482 -7.64 -17.57 24.53
C GLY A 482 -7.73 -16.12 24.95
N THR A 483 -8.80 -15.47 24.55
CA THR A 483 -9.06 -14.04 24.78
C THR A 483 -10.07 -13.83 25.90
N SER A 484 -9.94 -12.77 26.69
CA SER A 484 -10.90 -12.41 27.74
C SER A 484 -11.08 -10.90 27.82
N GLY A 485 -12.23 -10.48 28.39
CA GLY A 485 -12.49 -9.11 28.83
C GLY A 485 -11.76 -8.71 30.11
N GLU A 486 -11.00 -9.63 30.70
CA GLU A 486 -10.19 -9.41 31.88
C GLU A 486 -8.73 -9.79 31.59
N ILE A 487 -7.80 -9.23 32.36
CA ILE A 487 -6.38 -9.52 32.22
C ILE A 487 -6.14 -11.01 32.50
N LEU A 488 -5.54 -11.71 31.54
CA LEU A 488 -5.20 -13.11 31.65
C LEU A 488 -3.73 -13.30 32.06
N PRO A 489 -3.41 -14.36 32.82
CA PRO A 489 -2.04 -14.74 33.09
C PRO A 489 -1.31 -15.16 31.81
N GLY A 490 0.01 -14.99 31.81
CA GLY A 490 0.87 -15.43 30.72
C GLY A 490 0.78 -16.95 30.50
N VAL A 491 0.99 -17.36 29.25
CA VAL A 491 1.01 -18.76 28.85
C VAL A 491 2.18 -19.49 29.52
N ARG A 492 1.93 -20.68 30.07
CA ARG A 492 2.95 -21.48 30.75
C ARG A 492 3.88 -22.18 29.77
N VAL A 493 5.19 -22.06 30.01
CA VAL A 493 6.24 -22.71 29.21
C VAL A 493 6.16 -24.22 29.38
N GLY A 494 6.25 -24.98 28.28
CA GLY A 494 6.27 -26.44 28.30
C GLY A 494 4.91 -27.11 28.52
N ALA A 495 3.86 -26.35 28.84
CA ALA A 495 2.50 -26.88 28.87
C ALA A 495 1.98 -27.11 27.44
N TRP A 496 1.19 -28.16 27.25
CA TRP A 496 0.51 -28.44 25.98
C TRP A 496 -0.80 -27.69 25.94
N TYR A 497 -1.10 -27.07 24.80
CA TYR A 497 -2.36 -26.35 24.62
C TYR A 497 -3.14 -26.91 23.45
N ALA A 498 -4.42 -27.17 23.69
CA ALA A 498 -5.40 -27.44 22.67
C ALA A 498 -6.70 -26.77 23.09
N GLY A 499 -7.38 -26.13 22.14
CA GLY A 499 -8.69 -25.53 22.38
C GLY A 499 -9.67 -26.58 22.90
N LYS A 500 -10.74 -26.13 23.58
CA LYS A 500 -11.80 -27.01 24.09
C LYS A 500 -12.28 -27.97 22.98
N GLU A 501 -12.13 -29.28 23.14
CA GLU A 501 -12.83 -30.22 22.28
C GLU A 501 -14.34 -30.05 22.49
N LYS A 502 -15.09 -29.89 21.40
CA LYS A 502 -16.56 -29.92 21.45
C LYS A 502 -17.02 -31.34 21.79
N GLY A 503 -17.04 -31.66 23.08
CA GLY A 503 -17.80 -32.74 23.67
C GLY A 503 -17.15 -34.13 23.66
N LYS A 504 -16.57 -34.50 24.80
CA LYS A 504 -17.19 -35.60 25.55
C LYS A 504 -18.43 -35.03 26.24
N LYS A 505 -19.62 -35.44 25.80
CA LYS A 505 -20.90 -35.14 26.46
C LYS A 505 -20.82 -35.67 27.90
N GLY A 506 -20.62 -34.78 28.87
CA GLY A 506 -20.63 -35.18 30.26
C GLY A 506 -20.34 -34.05 31.21
N ASP A 507 -21.00 -32.88 31.08
CA ASP A 507 -21.11 -31.93 32.20
C ASP A 507 -22.11 -30.80 31.95
N LEU A 508 -23.36 -31.19 31.69
CA LEU A 508 -24.52 -30.29 31.79
C LEU A 508 -25.48 -30.73 32.91
N MET A 509 -24.96 -31.45 33.91
CA MET A 509 -25.77 -32.05 34.97
C MET A 509 -25.24 -31.82 36.40
N VAL A 510 -24.58 -30.71 36.72
CA VAL A 510 -24.35 -30.36 38.15
C VAL A 510 -24.52 -28.86 38.41
N ARG A 511 -25.67 -28.30 38.06
CA ARG A 511 -26.11 -27.03 38.68
C ARG A 511 -27.63 -26.83 38.65
N LYS A 512 -28.39 -27.84 39.07
CA LYS A 512 -29.80 -27.70 39.47
C LYS A 512 -30.17 -28.86 40.39
N ARG A 513 -29.85 -28.75 41.68
CA ARG A 513 -30.55 -29.39 42.81
C ARG A 513 -29.81 -29.09 44.12
N SER A 514 -30.21 -28.01 44.78
CA SER A 514 -30.21 -27.89 46.25
C SER A 514 -30.90 -26.57 46.61
N HIS A 515 -32.22 -26.56 46.52
CA HIS A 515 -33.14 -25.77 47.34
C HIS A 515 -34.57 -26.14 46.94
N GLN A 516 -35.07 -27.20 47.56
CA GLN A 516 -36.46 -27.36 47.98
C GLN A 516 -36.48 -28.38 49.10
#